data_AF-A0A2S5T708-F1
#
_entry.id   AF-A0A2S5T708-F1
#
_cell.length_a   1.000
_cell.length_b   1.000
_cell.length_c   1.000
_cell.angle_alpha   90.00
_cell.angle_beta   90.00
_cell.angle_gamma   90.00
#
_symmetry.space_group_name_H-M   'P 1'
#
loop_
_entity.id
_entity.type
_entity.pdbx_description
1 polymer ?
#
loop_
_entity_poly.entity_id
_entity_poly.type
_entity_poly.pdbx_seq_one_letter_code
_entity_poly.pdbx_strand_id
1 'polypeptide(L)'
;MSFRVESNTVTGGPTHIHVDYDPADLGHLTQGNGIAVVEVRDATASAEGAFALGSRVAAGAYEYELHQGGVDGDAADGNWYLRSYLRLDDDTPTPPVDNEVPNYRVEVPVDMVLPALAHRLGLDTLGTYHDRAGEHYLPAGFRATPVDARGRPTQDEQRGWARVFGRSGKVGGSTASEASRYRWFEKNGPRYEFDLSGLQVGLDVHREVAGGYLAVTQASAQVEAVLGGRAGKASMKGYSLGGYWTRMAASGAYVDGVLQFTDYQGVSAHSVRGVEISPDGWGIAASLEAGHAFEPVAHWHFEPQVQLVYQVVSMGGTRDDFGRIRYGDAEAVYGRLGMRLVRNGETDEGQRYTFWGRFNVWQQFGGKAKTSFASLGGGNRVALGTTLGGTWAQLGLGLNAQLSRSVNGFVSADYEQNLSFDASRSIGARVGVQVTW
;
A
#
# COMPACT_ATOMS: atom_id res chain seq x y z
N MET A 1 1.86 -4.39 38.60
CA MET A 1 2.10 -2.96 38.31
C MET A 1 2.53 -2.30 39.62
N SER A 2 3.66 -1.63 39.61
CA SER A 2 4.16 -0.79 40.70
C SER A 2 4.09 0.66 40.27
N PHE A 3 3.95 1.57 41.23
CA PHE A 3 3.88 3.00 40.95
C PHE A 3 4.97 3.71 41.75
N ARG A 4 5.71 4.59 41.07
CA ARG A 4 6.66 5.49 41.70
C ARG A 4 6.20 6.92 41.42
N VAL A 5 6.01 7.69 42.48
CA VAL A 5 5.59 9.09 42.39
C VAL A 5 6.81 9.98 42.59
N GLU A 6 7.04 10.89 41.65
CA GLU A 6 8.06 11.93 41.80
C GLU A 6 7.37 13.28 41.97
N SER A 7 7.41 13.81 43.19
CA SER A 7 6.85 15.11 43.53
C SER A 7 7.86 16.21 43.20
N ASN A 8 7.50 17.14 42.32
CA ASN A 8 8.29 18.33 42.09
C ASN A 8 7.89 19.42 43.12
N THR A 9 8.58 19.46 44.27
CA THR A 9 8.23 20.36 45.38
C THR A 9 8.70 21.81 45.20
N VAL A 10 9.40 22.13 44.10
CA VAL A 10 10.12 23.42 43.97
C VAL A 10 9.52 24.38 42.93
N THR A 11 8.70 23.91 41.97
CA THR A 11 8.21 24.77 40.87
C THR A 11 6.79 24.41 40.41
N GLY A 12 5.76 24.67 41.22
CA GLY A 12 4.34 24.83 40.86
C GLY A 12 3.76 24.06 39.64
N GLY A 13 4.16 22.80 39.42
CA GLY A 13 3.81 22.00 38.24
C GLY A 13 3.21 20.63 38.62
N PRO A 14 2.80 19.82 37.63
CA PRO A 14 2.20 18.51 37.88
C PRO A 14 3.13 17.61 38.70
N THR A 15 2.55 16.78 39.55
CA THR A 15 3.25 15.63 40.14
C THR A 15 3.38 14.55 39.08
N HIS A 16 4.59 14.08 38.81
CA HIS A 16 4.83 13.06 37.79
C HIS A 16 4.66 11.66 38.36
N ILE A 17 3.82 10.87 37.70
CA ILE A 17 3.57 9.47 38.03
C ILE A 17 4.36 8.60 37.07
N HIS A 18 5.32 7.85 37.59
CA HIS A 18 6.01 6.80 36.87
C HIS A 18 5.34 5.47 37.16
N VAL A 19 4.86 4.84 36.10
CA VAL A 19 4.19 3.56 36.17
C VAL A 19 5.19 2.48 35.77
N ASP A 20 5.53 1.62 36.71
CA ASP A 20 6.41 0.49 36.51
C ASP A 20 5.56 -0.75 36.21
N TYR A 21 5.69 -1.25 34.98
CA TYR A 21 4.87 -2.34 34.46
C TYR A 21 5.68 -3.24 33.54
N ASP A 22 5.31 -4.51 33.51
CA ASP A 22 5.79 -5.44 32.48
C ASP A 22 4.86 -5.36 31.27
N PRO A 23 5.34 -4.95 30.07
CA PRO A 23 4.53 -4.97 28.85
C PRO A 23 4.05 -6.37 28.45
N ALA A 24 4.55 -7.44 29.08
CA ALA A 24 4.05 -8.79 28.91
C ALA A 24 2.66 -9.01 29.53
N ASP A 25 2.38 -8.33 30.65
CA ASP A 25 1.17 -8.51 31.47
C ASP A 25 0.09 -7.45 31.21
N LEU A 26 0.41 -6.41 30.44
CA LEU A 26 -0.51 -5.35 30.03
C LEU A 26 -1.00 -5.57 28.58
N GLY A 27 -1.64 -4.58 27.97
CA GLY A 27 -2.00 -4.58 26.54
C GLY A 27 -3.45 -4.95 26.24
N HIS A 28 -4.33 -4.91 27.24
CA HIS A 28 -5.77 -5.03 27.06
C HIS A 28 -6.44 -3.65 26.94
N LEU A 29 -7.54 -3.59 26.19
CA LEU A 29 -8.41 -2.42 26.18
C LEU A 29 -9.04 -2.25 27.57
N THR A 30 -8.79 -1.14 28.25
CA THR A 30 -9.44 -0.82 29.52
C THR A 30 -10.92 -0.54 29.33
N GLN A 31 -11.73 -0.79 30.34
CA GLN A 31 -13.18 -0.52 30.35
C GLN A 31 -13.55 0.34 31.56
N GLY A 32 -14.66 1.08 31.45
CA GLY A 32 -15.15 1.95 32.53
C GLY A 32 -14.08 2.95 32.97
N ASN A 33 -13.89 3.12 34.28
CA ASN A 33 -12.94 4.11 34.82
C ASN A 33 -11.50 3.88 34.34
N GLY A 34 -11.11 2.64 34.03
CA GLY A 34 -9.75 2.25 33.71
C GLY A 34 -9.01 1.71 34.93
N ILE A 35 -7.68 1.78 34.92
CA ILE A 35 -6.82 1.30 36.01
C ILE A 35 -6.61 2.46 36.98
N ALA A 36 -7.12 2.38 38.21
CA ALA A 36 -6.91 3.41 39.22
C ALA A 36 -5.42 3.52 39.59
N VAL A 37 -4.86 4.72 39.50
CA VAL A 37 -3.46 5.01 39.81
C VAL A 37 -3.31 5.99 40.97
N VAL A 38 -4.23 6.95 41.09
CA VAL A 38 -4.30 7.86 42.24
C VAL A 38 -5.71 7.84 42.81
N GLU A 39 -5.80 7.56 44.10
CA GLU A 39 -7.02 7.78 44.88
C GLU A 39 -6.91 9.14 45.57
N VAL A 40 -7.84 10.06 45.26
CA VAL A 40 -7.91 11.36 45.89
C VAL A 40 -8.95 11.33 47.00
N ARG A 41 -8.51 11.63 48.23
CA ARG A 41 -9.36 11.56 49.43
C ARG A 41 -10.40 12.68 49.53
N ASP A 42 -10.07 13.84 48.96
CA ASP A 42 -10.97 14.98 48.83
C ASP A 42 -11.07 15.35 47.35
N ALA A 43 -12.15 14.92 46.70
CA ALA A 43 -12.37 15.14 45.28
C ALA A 43 -12.34 16.64 44.90
N THR A 44 -12.74 17.53 45.82
CA THR A 44 -12.72 18.98 45.60
C THR A 44 -11.31 19.57 45.56
N ALA A 45 -10.32 18.83 46.05
CA ALA A 45 -8.90 19.18 46.01
C ALA A 45 -8.16 18.61 44.79
N SER A 46 -8.81 17.80 43.93
CA SER A 46 -8.19 17.34 42.69
C SER A 46 -8.33 18.38 41.59
N ALA A 47 -7.24 19.07 41.28
CA ALA A 47 -7.17 20.02 40.17
C ALA A 47 -6.80 19.34 38.85
N GLU A 48 -7.31 19.87 37.73
CA GLU A 48 -6.86 19.49 36.39
C GLU A 48 -5.35 19.75 36.25
N GLY A 49 -4.64 18.79 35.65
CA GLY A 49 -3.18 18.85 35.53
C GLY A 49 -2.42 18.71 36.86
N ALA A 50 -3.07 18.32 37.96
CA ALA A 50 -2.36 18.02 39.21
C ALA A 50 -1.37 16.85 39.08
N PHE A 51 -1.70 15.88 38.21
CA PHE A 51 -0.84 14.75 37.88
C PHE A 51 -0.62 14.64 36.38
N ALA A 52 0.56 14.15 36.02
CA ALA A 52 0.91 13.80 34.64
C ALA A 52 1.75 12.52 34.64
N LEU A 53 1.75 11.78 33.53
CA LEU A 53 2.69 10.66 33.39
C LEU A 53 4.13 11.18 33.29
N GLY A 54 5.03 10.56 34.04
CA GLY A 54 6.47 10.80 33.95
C GLY A 54 7.14 9.99 32.84
N SER A 55 6.47 8.95 32.33
CA SER A 55 6.95 8.11 31.23
C SER A 55 5.79 7.51 30.43
N ARG A 56 6.05 7.17 29.16
CA ARG A 56 5.08 6.49 28.29
C ARG A 56 4.66 5.15 28.88
N VAL A 57 3.36 4.84 28.83
CA VAL A 57 2.81 3.53 29.18
C VAL A 57 2.12 2.96 27.95
N ALA A 58 2.63 1.85 27.42
CA ALA A 58 2.11 1.22 26.21
C ALA A 58 2.34 -0.29 26.24
N ALA A 59 1.42 -1.07 25.69
CA ALA A 59 1.57 -2.52 25.59
C ALA A 59 0.65 -3.08 24.50
N GLY A 60 1.13 -4.07 23.76
CA GLY A 60 0.41 -4.66 22.64
C GLY A 60 0.01 -3.61 21.60
N ALA A 61 -1.29 -3.48 21.33
CA ALA A 61 -1.82 -2.50 20.39
C ALA A 61 -2.03 -1.10 21.00
N TYR A 62 -2.00 -0.97 22.33
CA TYR A 62 -2.59 0.18 23.00
C TYR A 62 -1.58 1.11 23.69
N GLU A 63 -1.87 2.40 23.61
CA GLU A 63 -1.29 3.46 24.42
C GLU A 63 -2.17 3.67 25.65
N TYR A 64 -1.57 3.88 26.83
CA TYR A 64 -2.28 4.19 28.06
C TYR A 64 -2.00 5.62 28.48
N GLU A 65 -3.06 6.40 28.62
CA GLU A 65 -3.01 7.81 29.03
C GLU A 65 -3.64 7.98 30.40
N LEU A 66 -3.18 8.99 31.13
CA LEU A 66 -3.66 9.29 32.47
C LEU A 66 -4.78 10.33 32.39
N HIS A 67 -5.94 9.99 32.94
CA HIS A 67 -7.13 10.83 32.95
C HIS A 67 -7.59 11.10 34.38
N GLN A 68 -8.02 12.33 34.63
CA GLN A 68 -8.69 12.70 35.87
C GLN A 68 -10.18 12.33 35.82
N GLY A 69 -10.71 11.92 36.98
CA GLY A 69 -12.09 11.53 37.18
C GLY A 69 -12.36 10.15 36.61
N GLY A 70 -13.33 9.43 37.19
CA GLY A 70 -13.90 8.23 36.62
C GLY A 70 -14.72 8.52 35.36
N VAL A 71 -15.61 7.59 35.01
CA VAL A 71 -16.61 7.79 33.97
C VAL A 71 -18.01 7.75 34.54
N ASP A 72 -18.96 8.33 33.82
CA ASP A 72 -20.38 8.33 34.15
C ASP A 72 -20.63 8.83 35.58
N GLY A 73 -21.16 7.99 36.47
CA GLY A 73 -21.41 8.34 37.87
C GLY A 73 -20.16 8.72 38.67
N ASP A 74 -18.98 8.30 38.22
CA ASP A 74 -17.70 8.53 38.89
C ASP A 74 -16.92 9.71 38.28
N ALA A 75 -17.49 10.45 37.32
CA ALA A 75 -16.79 11.53 36.62
C ALA A 75 -16.24 12.65 37.55
N ALA A 76 -16.84 12.81 38.74
CA ALA A 76 -16.46 13.80 39.74
C ALA A 76 -15.75 13.20 40.97
N ASP A 77 -15.28 11.96 40.91
CA ASP A 77 -14.63 11.28 42.05
C ASP A 77 -13.24 11.84 42.40
N GLY A 78 -12.66 12.67 41.54
CA GLY A 78 -11.34 13.28 41.70
C GLY A 78 -10.16 12.32 41.55
N ASN A 79 -10.39 11.03 41.32
CA ASN A 79 -9.34 10.02 41.18
C ASN A 79 -8.64 10.14 39.81
N TRP A 80 -7.50 9.47 39.66
CA TRP A 80 -6.79 9.42 38.38
C TRP A 80 -6.60 7.99 37.90
N TYR A 81 -6.93 7.78 36.62
CA TYR A 81 -6.98 6.47 36.01
C TYR A 81 -6.13 6.41 34.76
N LEU A 82 -5.44 5.28 34.54
CA LEU A 82 -4.89 4.93 33.24
C LEU A 82 -5.98 4.33 32.35
N ARG A 83 -6.13 4.87 31.14
CA ARG A 83 -7.06 4.37 30.13
C ARG A 83 -6.36 4.13 28.81
N SER A 84 -6.81 3.11 28.11
CA SER A 84 -6.34 2.76 26.77
C SER A 84 -7.41 2.98 25.70
N TYR A 85 -8.38 3.85 25.99
CA TYR A 85 -9.38 4.35 25.07
C TYR A 85 -9.45 5.87 25.24
N LEU A 86 -9.96 6.54 24.21
CA LEU A 86 -10.21 7.97 24.18
C LEU A 86 -11.71 8.19 24.02
N ARG A 87 -12.22 9.25 24.65
CA ARG A 87 -13.60 9.73 24.44
C ARG A 87 -13.56 10.85 23.41
N LEU A 88 -14.17 10.61 22.26
CA LEU A 88 -14.29 11.62 21.22
C LEU A 88 -15.52 12.50 21.48
N ASP A 89 -15.35 13.81 21.35
CA ASP A 89 -16.48 14.74 21.32
C ASP A 89 -17.14 14.65 19.93
N ASP A 90 -18.40 14.19 19.86
CA ASP A 90 -19.14 14.11 18.60
C ASP A 90 -20.12 15.30 18.50
N ASP A 91 -19.95 16.16 17.51
CA ASP A 91 -20.80 17.33 17.23
C ASP A 91 -22.18 16.96 16.62
N THR A 92 -22.61 15.69 16.69
CA THR A 92 -23.83 15.21 16.01
C THR A 92 -25.01 14.94 16.95
N PRO A 93 -26.26 15.29 16.57
CA PRO A 93 -27.40 15.33 17.49
C PRO A 93 -28.18 14.00 17.62
N THR A 94 -27.52 12.84 17.51
CA THR A 94 -28.14 11.51 17.66
C THR A 94 -27.53 10.72 18.83
N PRO A 95 -28.30 9.84 19.51
CA PRO A 95 -28.07 9.48 20.92
C PRO A 95 -26.72 8.78 21.18
N PRO A 96 -26.13 8.98 22.38
CA PRO A 96 -24.73 8.65 22.67
C PRO A 96 -24.60 7.17 23.03
N VAL A 97 -23.94 6.37 22.20
CA VAL A 97 -23.63 4.98 22.56
C VAL A 97 -22.19 4.55 22.25
N ASP A 98 -21.35 5.34 21.56
CA ASP A 98 -20.02 4.83 21.16
C ASP A 98 -18.96 5.92 20.92
N ASN A 99 -18.77 6.81 21.91
CA ASN A 99 -17.71 7.82 21.85
C ASN A 99 -16.35 7.29 22.34
N GLU A 100 -16.30 6.06 22.87
CA GLU A 100 -15.07 5.43 23.35
C GLU A 100 -14.38 4.68 22.21
N VAL A 101 -13.26 5.21 21.74
CA VAL A 101 -12.44 4.57 20.71
C VAL A 101 -11.14 4.07 21.32
N PRO A 102 -10.62 2.90 20.92
CA PRO A 102 -9.34 2.44 21.44
C PRO A 102 -8.19 3.40 21.12
N ASN A 103 -7.36 3.68 22.12
CA ASN A 103 -6.15 4.49 21.96
C ASN A 103 -5.04 3.61 21.41
N TYR A 104 -5.01 3.44 20.09
CA TYR A 104 -3.95 2.68 19.44
C TYR A 104 -2.62 3.44 19.50
N ARG A 105 -1.54 2.72 19.77
CA ARG A 105 -0.20 3.30 19.67
C ARG A 105 0.05 3.82 18.25
N VAL A 106 0.84 4.87 18.12
CA VAL A 106 1.19 5.44 16.79
C VAL A 106 1.93 4.45 15.89
N GLU A 107 2.60 3.45 16.46
CA GLU A 107 3.28 2.37 15.75
C GLU A 107 2.28 1.45 15.01
N VAL A 108 1.08 1.23 15.55
CA VAL A 108 0.09 0.30 14.98
C VAL A 108 -0.22 0.56 13.50
N PRO A 109 -0.64 1.77 13.07
CA PRO A 109 -0.87 2.04 11.66
C PRO A 109 0.41 1.96 10.82
N VAL A 110 1.59 2.27 11.38
CA VAL A 110 2.88 2.20 10.69
C VAL A 110 3.23 0.75 10.36
N ASP A 111 3.06 -0.15 11.32
CA ASP A 111 3.36 -1.57 11.15
C ASP A 111 2.35 -2.23 10.20
N MET A 112 1.08 -1.80 10.24
CA MET A 112 0.00 -2.31 9.41
C MET A 112 0.15 -2.00 7.90
N VAL A 113 0.95 -1.01 7.53
CA VAL A 113 1.07 -0.57 6.13
C VAL A 113 1.90 -1.53 5.28
N LEU A 114 2.81 -2.31 5.89
CA LEU A 114 3.84 -3.07 5.18
C LEU A 114 3.26 -4.04 4.13
N PRO A 115 2.28 -4.91 4.44
CA PRO A 115 1.75 -5.84 3.44
C PRO A 115 1.04 -5.12 2.29
N ALA A 116 0.36 -4.00 2.57
CA ALA A 116 -0.33 -3.21 1.56
C ALA A 116 0.65 -2.47 0.63
N LEU A 117 1.78 -2.00 1.18
CA LEU A 117 2.84 -1.37 0.40
C LEU A 117 3.53 -2.39 -0.52
N ALA A 118 3.82 -3.60 -0.01
CA ALA A 118 4.35 -4.72 -0.77
C ALA A 118 3.42 -5.15 -1.91
N HIS A 119 2.11 -5.25 -1.66
CA HIS A 119 1.11 -5.54 -2.70
C HIS A 119 1.16 -4.53 -3.84
N ARG A 120 1.13 -3.23 -3.52
CA ARG A 120 1.20 -2.15 -4.50
C ARG A 120 2.50 -2.19 -5.32
N LEU A 121 3.64 -2.42 -4.66
CA LEU A 121 4.94 -2.53 -5.33
C LEU A 121 4.95 -3.75 -6.28
N GLY A 122 4.44 -4.89 -5.83
CA GLY A 122 4.36 -6.12 -6.63
C GLY A 122 3.48 -5.96 -7.88
N LEU A 123 2.30 -5.35 -7.73
CA LEU A 123 1.37 -5.12 -8.84
C LEU A 123 1.95 -4.15 -9.89
N ASP A 124 2.63 -3.08 -9.46
CA ASP A 124 3.26 -2.13 -10.39
C ASP A 124 4.46 -2.73 -11.13
N THR A 125 5.20 -3.60 -10.43
CA THR A 125 6.31 -4.36 -11.02
C THR A 125 5.79 -5.32 -12.09
N LEU A 126 4.68 -6.00 -11.84
CA LEU A 126 4.09 -6.97 -12.77
C LEU A 126 3.57 -6.29 -14.06
N GLY A 127 2.80 -5.21 -13.91
CA GLY A 127 2.24 -4.42 -15.01
C GLY A 127 1.35 -5.20 -15.99
N THR A 128 0.93 -4.54 -17.07
CA THR A 128 0.22 -5.19 -18.20
C THR A 128 1.19 -5.72 -19.24
N TYR A 129 0.71 -6.54 -20.18
CA TYR A 129 1.48 -6.95 -21.36
C TYR A 129 2.13 -5.74 -22.06
N HIS A 130 1.33 -4.71 -22.32
CA HIS A 130 1.79 -3.51 -23.05
C HIS A 130 2.73 -2.62 -22.24
N ASP A 131 2.67 -2.66 -20.90
CA ASP A 131 3.65 -1.94 -20.09
C ASP A 131 5.05 -2.59 -20.12
N ARG A 132 5.15 -3.89 -20.46
CA ARG A 132 6.44 -4.63 -20.61
C ARG A 132 6.90 -4.68 -22.06
N ALA A 133 6.00 -5.10 -22.94
CA ALA A 133 6.28 -5.32 -24.35
C ALA A 133 6.18 -4.06 -25.21
N GLY A 134 5.78 -2.91 -24.65
CA GLY A 134 5.53 -1.69 -25.44
C GLY A 134 4.40 -1.90 -26.46
N GLU A 135 4.38 -1.09 -27.52
CA GLU A 135 3.41 -1.24 -28.60
C GLU A 135 3.90 -2.18 -29.69
N HIS A 136 3.14 -3.26 -29.92
CA HIS A 136 3.40 -4.24 -30.96
C HIS A 136 2.66 -3.93 -32.28
N TYR A 137 1.74 -2.95 -32.27
CA TYR A 137 0.95 -2.49 -33.43
C TYR A 137 1.72 -1.61 -34.43
N LEU A 138 3.02 -1.57 -34.26
CA LEU A 138 3.93 -0.94 -35.19
C LEU A 138 3.89 -1.74 -36.52
N PRO A 139 3.75 -1.09 -37.69
CA PRO A 139 3.74 -1.78 -38.98
C PRO A 139 5.01 -2.64 -39.13
N ALA A 140 4.92 -3.74 -39.88
CA ALA A 140 5.93 -4.80 -40.03
C ALA A 140 7.40 -4.38 -40.24
N GLY A 141 7.69 -3.11 -40.55
CA GLY A 141 9.05 -2.59 -40.75
C GLY A 141 9.81 -2.14 -39.49
N PHE A 142 9.31 -2.45 -38.29
CA PHE A 142 10.11 -2.40 -37.05
C PHE A 142 10.75 -3.73 -36.66
N ARG A 143 10.36 -4.82 -37.33
CA ARG A 143 11.06 -6.10 -37.21
C ARG A 143 12.33 -6.00 -38.04
N ALA A 144 13.47 -6.29 -37.43
CA ALA A 144 14.72 -6.41 -38.17
C ALA A 144 14.70 -7.64 -39.09
N THR A 145 13.81 -8.60 -38.81
CA THR A 145 13.67 -9.85 -39.55
C THR A 145 12.61 -9.79 -40.65
N PRO A 146 12.91 -10.33 -41.86
CA PRO A 146 11.92 -10.54 -42.90
C PRO A 146 10.75 -11.37 -42.36
N VAL A 147 9.53 -11.00 -42.75
CA VAL A 147 8.32 -11.79 -42.46
C VAL A 147 7.91 -12.61 -43.68
N ASP A 148 7.39 -13.82 -43.46
CA ASP A 148 6.82 -14.65 -44.52
C ASP A 148 5.48 -14.07 -45.03
N ALA A 149 4.93 -14.66 -46.09
CA ALA A 149 3.66 -14.23 -46.69
C ALA A 149 2.43 -14.30 -45.74
N ARG A 150 2.61 -14.81 -44.51
CA ARG A 150 1.61 -14.86 -43.44
C ARG A 150 1.95 -13.89 -42.29
N GLY A 151 2.94 -13.00 -42.48
CA GLY A 151 3.39 -12.03 -41.48
C GLY A 151 4.28 -12.60 -40.37
N ARG A 152 4.85 -13.81 -40.54
CA ARG A 152 5.65 -14.49 -39.50
C ARG A 152 7.15 -14.27 -39.72
N PRO A 153 7.93 -13.88 -38.70
CA PRO A 153 9.38 -13.68 -38.86
C PRO A 153 10.09 -14.96 -39.33
N THR A 154 10.95 -14.83 -40.34
CA THR A 154 11.66 -15.95 -40.98
C THR A 154 12.91 -16.38 -40.22
N GLN A 155 13.36 -15.62 -39.23
CA GLN A 155 14.45 -15.96 -38.30
C GLN A 155 13.99 -15.77 -36.85
N ASP A 156 14.71 -16.38 -35.91
CA ASP A 156 14.52 -16.15 -34.47
C ASP A 156 15.06 -14.76 -34.14
N GLU A 157 14.16 -13.79 -33.91
CA GLU A 157 14.50 -12.42 -33.49
C GLU A 157 14.55 -12.38 -31.97
N GLN A 158 15.67 -11.92 -31.41
CA GLN A 158 15.81 -11.72 -29.97
C GLN A 158 15.44 -10.29 -29.63
N ARG A 159 14.76 -10.09 -28.51
CA ARG A 159 14.40 -8.76 -28.01
C ARG A 159 14.84 -8.60 -26.57
N GLY A 160 15.59 -7.53 -26.32
CA GLY A 160 15.88 -7.04 -24.98
C GLY A 160 15.09 -5.78 -24.70
N TRP A 161 14.62 -5.63 -23.47
CA TRP A 161 13.91 -4.43 -23.05
C TRP A 161 14.31 -4.01 -21.65
N ALA A 162 14.22 -2.70 -21.41
CA ALA A 162 14.42 -2.11 -20.10
C ALA A 162 13.39 -1.03 -19.87
N ARG A 163 12.94 -0.87 -18.63
CA ARG A 163 12.04 0.21 -18.24
C ARG A 163 12.32 0.72 -16.84
N VAL A 164 12.12 2.01 -16.66
CA VAL A 164 12.03 2.66 -15.35
C VAL A 164 10.60 3.13 -15.14
N PHE A 165 10.15 3.07 -13.90
CA PHE A 165 8.81 3.53 -13.53
C PHE A 165 8.82 4.18 -12.16
N GLY A 166 7.84 5.06 -11.95
CA GLY A 166 7.55 5.65 -10.66
C GLY A 166 6.07 5.90 -10.50
N ARG A 167 5.56 5.77 -9.28
CA ARG A 167 4.19 6.13 -8.91
C ARG A 167 4.18 6.82 -7.55
N SER A 168 3.48 7.94 -7.46
CA SER A 168 3.22 8.62 -6.19
C SER A 168 1.72 8.75 -5.96
N GLY A 169 1.27 8.60 -4.73
CA GLY A 169 -0.15 8.65 -4.42
C GLY A 169 -0.47 8.65 -2.95
N LYS A 170 -1.78 8.61 -2.67
CA LYS A 170 -2.30 8.60 -1.30
C LYS A 170 -3.46 7.63 -1.11
N VAL A 171 -3.51 7.05 0.08
CA VAL A 171 -4.56 6.14 0.54
C VAL A 171 -5.33 6.79 1.69
N GLY A 172 -6.63 6.99 1.49
CA GLY A 172 -7.50 7.74 2.40
C GLY A 172 -7.59 9.24 2.07
N GLY A 173 -8.67 9.86 2.54
CA GLY A 173 -9.00 11.26 2.32
C GLY A 173 -8.77 12.19 3.51
N SER A 174 -9.10 13.47 3.31
CA SER A 174 -9.15 14.48 4.37
C SER A 174 -10.46 14.32 5.14
N THR A 175 -10.44 13.49 6.17
CA THR A 175 -11.55 13.37 7.13
C THR A 175 -11.46 14.51 8.14
N ALA A 176 -12.59 15.20 8.35
CA ALA A 176 -12.65 16.45 9.11
C ALA A 176 -12.65 16.24 10.64
N SER A 177 -13.20 15.12 11.14
CA SER A 177 -13.26 14.82 12.58
C SER A 177 -12.48 13.56 12.96
N GLU A 178 -12.04 13.48 14.22
CA GLU A 178 -11.36 12.31 14.80
C GLU A 178 -12.25 11.06 14.72
N ALA A 179 -13.55 11.18 14.97
CA ALA A 179 -14.50 10.07 14.86
C ALA A 179 -14.57 9.51 13.43
N SER A 180 -14.56 10.39 12.43
CA SER A 180 -14.54 9.98 11.02
C SER A 180 -13.21 9.35 10.62
N ARG A 181 -12.10 9.80 11.20
CA ARG A 181 -10.76 9.20 11.03
C ARG A 181 -10.68 7.80 11.63
N TYR A 182 -11.20 7.61 12.83
CA TYR A 182 -11.28 6.31 13.48
C TYR A 182 -12.14 5.31 12.69
N ARG A 183 -13.37 5.68 12.33
CA ARG A 183 -14.26 4.84 11.50
C ARG A 183 -13.61 4.44 10.17
N TRP A 184 -12.85 5.37 9.57
CA TRP A 184 -12.07 5.06 8.38
C TRP A 184 -11.00 4.00 8.65
N PHE A 185 -10.22 4.16 9.72
CA PHE A 185 -9.17 3.23 10.10
C PHE A 185 -9.71 1.82 10.39
N GLU A 186 -10.81 1.71 11.15
CA GLU A 186 -11.46 0.43 11.43
C GLU A 186 -11.92 -0.27 10.13
N LYS A 187 -12.53 0.51 9.23
CA LYS A 187 -13.05 -0.03 7.97
C LYS A 187 -11.96 -0.32 6.94
N ASN A 188 -10.86 0.42 6.88
CA ASN A 188 -9.92 0.33 5.75
C ASN A 188 -8.46 0.10 6.13
N GLY A 189 -8.09 0.37 7.38
CA GLY A 189 -6.72 0.35 7.87
C GLY A 189 -6.02 1.72 7.77
N PRO A 190 -4.67 1.75 7.77
CA PRO A 190 -3.90 2.99 7.83
C PRO A 190 -4.14 3.91 6.63
N ARG A 191 -4.03 5.21 6.89
CA ARG A 191 -3.95 6.26 5.85
C ARG A 191 -2.49 6.60 5.63
N TYR A 192 -2.10 6.74 4.38
CA TYR A 192 -0.70 6.95 4.04
C TYR A 192 -0.53 7.54 2.64
N GLU A 193 0.52 8.33 2.49
CA GLU A 193 1.07 8.71 1.19
C GLU A 193 2.18 7.74 0.83
N PHE A 194 2.33 7.40 -0.45
CA PHE A 194 3.33 6.43 -0.89
C PHE A 194 4.03 6.89 -2.16
N ASP A 195 5.28 6.47 -2.29
CA ASP A 195 6.09 6.58 -3.49
C ASP A 195 6.67 5.21 -3.83
N LEU A 196 6.49 4.79 -5.07
CA LEU A 196 7.05 3.57 -5.64
C LEU A 196 7.98 3.96 -6.78
N SER A 197 9.08 3.25 -6.94
CA SER A 197 9.86 3.30 -8.17
C SER A 197 10.59 2.01 -8.44
N GLY A 198 10.98 1.81 -9.69
CA GLY A 198 11.69 0.59 -10.07
C GLY A 198 12.39 0.67 -11.41
N LEU A 199 13.33 -0.25 -11.57
CA LEU A 199 14.01 -0.58 -12.81
C LEU A 199 13.71 -2.04 -13.13
N GLN A 200 13.35 -2.31 -14.37
CA GLN A 200 13.18 -3.66 -14.91
C GLN A 200 14.03 -3.84 -16.16
N VAL A 201 14.56 -5.05 -16.32
CA VAL A 201 15.25 -5.51 -17.53
C VAL A 201 14.76 -6.89 -17.89
N GLY A 202 14.52 -7.15 -19.16
CA GLY A 202 14.02 -8.45 -19.62
C GLY A 202 14.51 -8.83 -21.02
N LEU A 203 14.36 -10.12 -21.33
CA LEU A 203 14.81 -10.75 -22.56
C LEU A 203 13.74 -11.71 -23.07
N ASP A 204 13.48 -11.67 -24.37
CA ASP A 204 12.64 -12.62 -25.09
C ASP A 204 13.51 -13.68 -25.76
N VAL A 205 13.14 -14.96 -25.61
CA VAL A 205 13.99 -16.11 -25.98
C VAL A 205 13.40 -16.92 -27.14
N HIS A 206 12.13 -16.71 -27.54
CA HIS A 206 11.48 -17.56 -28.55
C HIS A 206 10.46 -16.85 -29.47
N ARG A 207 10.11 -17.54 -30.57
CA ARG A 207 9.11 -17.15 -31.59
C ARG A 207 7.70 -16.92 -31.05
N GLU A 208 7.34 -17.65 -30.00
CA GLU A 208 6.27 -17.28 -29.07
C GLU A 208 6.93 -16.43 -28.00
N VAL A 209 6.45 -15.21 -27.74
CA VAL A 209 7.15 -14.21 -26.92
C VAL A 209 7.20 -14.68 -25.47
N ALA A 210 8.14 -15.58 -25.20
CA ALA A 210 8.45 -16.17 -23.92
C ALA A 210 9.76 -15.57 -23.45
N GLY A 211 9.76 -15.08 -22.22
CA GLY A 211 10.90 -14.34 -21.71
C GLY A 211 10.93 -14.31 -20.20
N GLY A 212 11.98 -13.70 -19.70
CA GLY A 212 12.17 -13.47 -18.28
C GLY A 212 12.60 -12.04 -18.02
N TYR A 213 12.38 -11.57 -16.81
CA TYR A 213 12.86 -10.27 -16.35
C TYR A 213 13.37 -10.32 -14.92
N LEU A 214 14.24 -9.36 -14.62
CA LEU A 214 14.68 -9.00 -13.29
C LEU A 214 14.23 -7.58 -12.97
N ALA A 215 13.87 -7.34 -11.71
CA ALA A 215 13.48 -6.02 -11.24
C ALA A 215 14.16 -5.67 -9.92
N VAL A 216 14.58 -4.40 -9.80
CA VAL A 216 14.93 -3.79 -8.51
C VAL A 216 13.99 -2.63 -8.29
N THR A 217 13.31 -2.65 -7.15
CA THR A 217 12.21 -1.75 -6.86
C THR A 217 12.30 -1.23 -5.42
N GLN A 218 11.71 -0.08 -5.17
CA GLN A 218 11.63 0.51 -3.84
C GLN A 218 10.23 1.07 -3.61
N ALA A 219 9.81 1.03 -2.36
CA ALA A 219 8.61 1.68 -1.89
C ALA A 219 8.90 2.44 -0.60
N SER A 220 8.28 3.60 -0.46
CA SER A 220 8.22 4.35 0.80
C SER A 220 6.78 4.78 1.07
N ALA A 221 6.46 4.95 2.34
CA ALA A 221 5.18 5.47 2.79
C ALA A 221 5.35 6.41 3.98
N GLN A 222 4.58 7.50 3.98
CA GLN A 222 4.37 8.36 5.15
C GLN A 222 3.00 8.05 5.73
N VAL A 223 2.95 7.60 6.98
CA VAL A 223 1.75 7.05 7.60
C VAL A 223 1.17 8.06 8.60
N GLU A 224 -0.14 8.26 8.54
CA GLU A 224 -0.89 9.05 9.52
C GLU A 224 -1.30 8.22 10.74
N ALA A 225 -1.40 8.86 11.90
CA ALA A 225 -1.98 8.23 13.07
C ALA A 225 -3.49 8.07 12.91
N VAL A 226 -4.07 7.18 13.73
CA VAL A 226 -5.48 6.79 13.64
C VAL A 226 -6.40 8.00 13.75
N LEU A 227 -6.17 8.90 14.72
CA LEU A 227 -6.99 10.10 14.94
C LEU A 227 -6.45 11.36 14.25
N GLY A 228 -5.24 11.32 13.68
CA GLY A 228 -4.66 12.43 12.91
C GLY A 228 -3.21 12.72 13.25
N GLY A 229 -2.57 13.57 12.45
CA GLY A 229 -1.13 13.82 12.56
C GLY A 229 -0.28 12.69 12.00
N ARG A 230 1.05 12.85 12.08
CA ARG A 230 2.03 11.90 11.54
C ARG A 230 2.29 10.78 12.55
N ALA A 231 2.17 9.53 12.12
CA ALA A 231 2.51 8.36 12.92
C ALA A 231 3.94 7.85 12.67
N GLY A 232 4.40 7.89 11.42
CA GLY A 232 5.71 7.36 11.07
C GLY A 232 5.94 7.23 9.58
N LYS A 233 6.96 6.46 9.23
CA LYS A 233 7.33 6.13 7.85
C LYS A 233 7.57 4.63 7.73
N ALA A 234 7.28 4.10 6.56
CA ALA A 234 7.66 2.75 6.19
C ALA A 234 8.43 2.76 4.87
N SER A 235 9.33 1.81 4.67
CA SER A 235 10.04 1.63 3.41
C SER A 235 10.39 0.16 3.20
N MET A 236 10.62 -0.21 1.94
CA MET A 236 11.09 -1.54 1.55
C MET A 236 11.75 -1.50 0.17
N LYS A 237 12.61 -2.49 -0.09
CA LYS A 237 13.14 -2.79 -1.42
C LYS A 237 12.60 -4.13 -1.89
N GLY A 238 12.28 -4.25 -3.17
CA GLY A 238 11.82 -5.49 -3.80
C GLY A 238 12.78 -5.94 -4.89
N TYR A 239 13.25 -7.18 -4.80
CA TYR A 239 14.05 -7.84 -5.83
C TYR A 239 13.19 -8.91 -6.49
N SER A 240 12.84 -8.71 -7.76
CA SER A 240 11.90 -9.61 -8.45
C SER A 240 12.55 -10.39 -9.58
N LEU A 241 12.11 -11.63 -9.74
CA LEU A 241 12.33 -12.47 -10.89
C LEU A 241 10.97 -12.85 -11.47
N GLY A 242 10.77 -12.61 -12.76
CA GLY A 242 9.54 -12.99 -13.43
C GLY A 242 9.77 -13.70 -14.74
N GLY A 243 8.83 -14.55 -15.10
CA GLY A 243 8.72 -15.22 -16.38
C GLY A 243 7.38 -14.88 -17.03
N TYR A 244 7.37 -14.76 -18.35
CA TYR A 244 6.16 -14.49 -19.11
C TYR A 244 6.11 -15.28 -20.41
N TRP A 245 4.90 -15.48 -20.90
CA TRP A 245 4.61 -16.05 -22.20
C TRP A 245 3.43 -15.31 -22.82
N THR A 246 3.63 -14.79 -24.02
CA THR A 246 2.58 -14.14 -24.80
C THR A 246 2.38 -14.86 -26.13
N ARG A 247 1.12 -15.15 -26.44
CA ARG A 247 0.70 -15.70 -27.73
C ARG A 247 -0.25 -14.74 -28.42
N MET A 248 0.04 -14.46 -29.69
CA MET A 248 -0.80 -13.64 -30.56
C MET A 248 -1.40 -14.49 -31.68
N ALA A 249 -2.66 -14.21 -32.00
CA ALA A 249 -3.36 -14.78 -33.14
C ALA A 249 -3.32 -13.81 -34.34
N ALA A 250 -3.44 -14.37 -35.55
CA ALA A 250 -3.55 -13.57 -36.78
C ALA A 250 -4.77 -12.64 -36.79
N SER A 251 -5.79 -12.91 -35.95
CA SER A 251 -6.97 -12.06 -35.80
C SER A 251 -6.76 -10.80 -34.96
N GLY A 252 -5.57 -10.57 -34.39
CA GLY A 252 -5.33 -9.48 -33.44
C GLY A 252 -5.68 -9.80 -31.98
N ALA A 253 -6.10 -11.04 -31.69
CA ALA A 253 -6.25 -11.51 -30.31
C ALA A 253 -4.89 -11.85 -29.69
N TYR A 254 -4.74 -11.63 -28.39
CA TYR A 254 -3.60 -12.12 -27.63
C TYR A 254 -4.01 -12.68 -26.27
N VAL A 255 -3.13 -13.54 -25.75
CA VAL A 255 -3.13 -14.00 -24.36
C VAL A 255 -1.72 -13.87 -23.82
N ASP A 256 -1.59 -13.33 -22.61
CA ASP A 256 -0.34 -13.10 -21.91
C ASP A 256 -0.43 -13.70 -20.50
N GLY A 257 0.55 -14.53 -20.15
CA GLY A 257 0.69 -15.13 -18.83
C GLY A 257 1.98 -14.68 -18.17
N VAL A 258 1.94 -14.35 -16.88
CA VAL A 258 3.11 -13.91 -16.10
C VAL A 258 3.12 -14.59 -14.75
N LEU A 259 4.30 -15.00 -14.31
CA LEU A 259 4.58 -15.38 -12.94
C LEU A 259 5.74 -14.53 -12.42
N GLN A 260 5.59 -13.93 -11.25
CA GLN A 260 6.56 -13.08 -10.59
C GLN A 260 6.78 -13.58 -9.16
N PHE A 261 8.05 -13.72 -8.78
CA PHE A 261 8.47 -13.83 -7.38
C PHE A 261 9.20 -12.55 -6.99
N THR A 262 8.95 -12.06 -5.78
CA THR A 262 9.59 -10.87 -5.22
C THR A 262 10.07 -11.17 -3.81
N ASP A 263 11.34 -10.93 -3.55
CA ASP A 263 11.92 -10.90 -2.22
C ASP A 263 11.95 -9.46 -1.69
N TYR A 264 11.36 -9.22 -0.53
CA TYR A 264 11.28 -7.90 0.10
C TYR A 264 12.34 -7.77 1.19
N GLN A 265 13.31 -6.89 0.96
CA GLN A 265 14.44 -6.65 1.86
C GLN A 265 14.52 -5.19 2.30
N GLY A 266 15.32 -4.95 3.34
CA GLY A 266 15.52 -3.60 3.87
C GLY A 266 14.22 -2.94 4.28
N VAL A 267 13.26 -3.75 4.75
CA VAL A 267 11.97 -3.28 5.22
C VAL A 267 12.21 -2.57 6.55
N SER A 268 11.65 -1.38 6.70
CA SER A 268 11.70 -0.61 7.94
C SER A 268 10.34 0.04 8.14
N ALA A 269 9.81 -0.05 9.36
CA ALA A 269 8.67 0.71 9.82
C ALA A 269 9.12 1.48 11.07
N HIS A 270 9.24 2.81 10.94
CA HIS A 270 9.81 3.71 11.94
C HIS A 270 8.77 4.76 12.36
N SER A 271 8.39 4.75 13.63
CA SER A 271 7.42 5.69 14.18
C SER A 271 8.04 7.04 14.54
N VAL A 272 7.20 8.07 14.69
CA VAL A 272 7.63 9.38 15.20
C VAL A 272 8.12 9.34 16.66
N ARG A 273 7.87 8.24 17.37
CA ARG A 273 8.35 7.99 18.74
C ARG A 273 9.67 7.21 18.78
N GLY A 274 10.32 6.98 17.63
CA GLY A 274 11.63 6.34 17.55
C GLY A 274 11.60 4.81 17.65
N VAL A 275 10.41 4.20 17.69
CA VAL A 275 10.25 2.74 17.62
C VAL A 275 10.39 2.29 16.18
N GLU A 276 11.20 1.25 15.96
CA GLU A 276 11.45 0.69 14.63
C GLU A 276 11.34 -0.83 14.64
N ILE A 277 10.71 -1.36 13.57
CA ILE A 277 10.71 -2.79 13.24
C ILE A 277 11.26 -3.01 11.83
N SER A 278 11.89 -4.16 11.60
CA SER A 278 12.48 -4.51 10.30
C SER A 278 12.19 -5.97 9.91
N PRO A 279 10.92 -6.34 9.63
CA PRO A 279 10.57 -7.69 9.23
C PRO A 279 11.07 -7.99 7.80
N ASP A 280 11.45 -9.22 7.50
CA ASP A 280 11.64 -9.69 6.13
C ASP A 280 10.30 -10.07 5.48
N GLY A 281 10.29 -10.29 4.17
CA GLY A 281 9.08 -10.76 3.50
C GLY A 281 9.32 -11.20 2.06
N TRP A 282 8.33 -11.89 1.50
CA TRP A 282 8.35 -12.32 0.11
C TRP A 282 6.94 -12.24 -0.47
N GLY A 283 6.85 -12.27 -1.81
CA GLY A 283 5.58 -12.28 -2.51
C GLY A 283 5.64 -13.06 -3.82
N ILE A 284 4.48 -13.57 -4.23
CA ILE A 284 4.26 -14.21 -5.53
C ILE A 284 3.07 -13.53 -6.19
N ALA A 285 3.17 -13.25 -7.48
CA ALA A 285 2.06 -12.78 -8.30
C ALA A 285 1.96 -13.58 -9.60
N ALA A 286 0.75 -14.00 -9.95
CA ALA A 286 0.43 -14.65 -11.21
C ALA A 286 -0.61 -13.82 -11.96
N SER A 287 -0.41 -13.58 -13.25
CA SER A 287 -1.33 -12.79 -14.08
C SER A 287 -1.68 -13.53 -15.36
N LEU A 288 -2.94 -13.42 -15.75
CA LEU A 288 -3.44 -13.81 -17.06
C LEU A 288 -4.16 -12.61 -17.68
N GLU A 289 -3.69 -12.14 -18.82
CA GLU A 289 -4.26 -11.04 -19.59
C GLU A 289 -4.69 -11.53 -20.98
N ALA A 290 -5.79 -11.01 -21.49
CA ALA A 290 -6.22 -11.23 -22.86
C ALA A 290 -6.79 -9.94 -23.45
N GLY A 291 -6.64 -9.78 -24.75
CA GLY A 291 -7.22 -8.67 -25.49
C GLY A 291 -7.40 -9.00 -26.96
N HIS A 292 -8.14 -8.15 -27.67
CA HIS A 292 -8.40 -8.32 -29.09
C HIS A 292 -8.46 -6.98 -29.79
N ALA A 293 -7.45 -6.64 -30.59
CA ALA A 293 -7.48 -5.41 -31.36
C ALA A 293 -8.31 -5.56 -32.64
N PHE A 294 -9.14 -4.58 -32.93
CA PHE A 294 -9.84 -4.44 -34.20
C PHE A 294 -9.71 -3.00 -34.72
N GLU A 295 -9.85 -2.82 -36.04
CA GLU A 295 -9.71 -1.53 -36.72
C GLU A 295 -11.08 -1.05 -37.21
N PRO A 296 -11.88 -0.36 -36.39
CA PRO A 296 -13.20 0.12 -36.77
C PRO A 296 -13.16 1.27 -37.80
N VAL A 297 -12.07 2.05 -37.80
CA VAL A 297 -11.82 3.19 -38.69
C VAL A 297 -10.36 3.16 -39.09
N ALA A 298 -10.05 3.49 -40.34
CA ALA A 298 -8.67 3.49 -40.85
C ALA A 298 -7.72 4.25 -39.89
N HIS A 299 -6.60 3.61 -39.54
CA HIS A 299 -5.54 4.12 -38.66
C HIS A 299 -5.88 4.20 -37.17
N TRP A 300 -7.08 3.77 -36.75
CA TRP A 300 -7.48 3.70 -35.35
C TRP A 300 -7.74 2.25 -34.96
N HIS A 301 -6.95 1.74 -34.03
CA HIS A 301 -7.17 0.43 -33.44
C HIS A 301 -7.81 0.57 -32.07
N PHE A 302 -8.87 -0.20 -31.86
CA PHE A 302 -9.52 -0.32 -30.56
C PHE A 302 -9.27 -1.72 -30.01
N GLU A 303 -8.82 -1.80 -28.76
CA GLU A 303 -8.46 -3.04 -28.09
C GLU A 303 -9.12 -3.12 -26.72
N PRO A 304 -10.25 -3.85 -26.58
CA PRO A 304 -10.72 -4.31 -25.28
C PRO A 304 -9.71 -5.29 -24.67
N GLN A 305 -9.58 -5.21 -23.34
CA GLN A 305 -8.65 -5.99 -22.55
C GLN A 305 -9.32 -6.49 -21.27
N VAL A 306 -8.93 -7.68 -20.83
CA VAL A 306 -9.26 -8.24 -19.53
C VAL A 306 -8.02 -8.81 -18.89
N GLN A 307 -7.87 -8.65 -17.58
CA GLN A 307 -6.76 -9.22 -16.83
C GLN A 307 -7.24 -9.72 -15.48
N LEU A 308 -6.67 -10.85 -15.05
CA LEU A 308 -6.82 -11.38 -13.70
C LEU A 308 -5.44 -11.56 -13.10
N VAL A 309 -5.24 -11.06 -11.88
CA VAL A 309 -4.00 -11.20 -11.12
C VAL A 309 -4.32 -11.86 -9.78
N TYR A 310 -3.56 -12.88 -9.41
CA TYR A 310 -3.55 -13.43 -8.05
C TYR A 310 -2.22 -13.10 -7.40
N GLN A 311 -2.25 -12.52 -6.20
CA GLN A 311 -1.05 -12.09 -5.49
C GLN A 311 -1.11 -12.51 -4.03
N VAL A 312 0.01 -13.03 -3.53
CA VAL A 312 0.23 -13.38 -2.13
C VAL A 312 1.46 -12.64 -1.64
N VAL A 313 1.37 -12.03 -0.47
CA VAL A 313 2.51 -11.41 0.24
C VAL A 313 2.54 -11.96 1.66
N SER A 314 3.71 -12.45 2.06
CA SER A 314 4.01 -12.93 3.41
C SER A 314 5.10 -12.06 4.02
N MET A 315 4.86 -11.58 5.24
CA MET A 315 5.83 -10.80 6.02
C MET A 315 6.17 -11.56 7.31
N GLY A 316 7.44 -11.55 7.70
CA GLY A 316 7.93 -12.15 8.93
C GLY A 316 7.32 -11.51 10.17
N GLY A 317 6.99 -12.32 11.17
CA GLY A 317 6.58 -11.81 12.48
C GLY A 317 7.74 -11.10 13.18
N THR A 318 7.44 -10.06 13.95
CA THR A 318 8.43 -9.24 14.65
C THR A 318 7.95 -8.85 16.04
N ARG A 319 8.75 -8.09 16.78
CA ARG A 319 8.39 -7.48 18.05
C ARG A 319 9.07 -6.12 18.18
N ASP A 320 8.43 -5.23 18.91
CA ASP A 320 9.04 -4.01 19.43
C ASP A 320 9.10 -4.08 20.97
N ASP A 321 9.40 -2.96 21.62
CA ASP A 321 9.53 -2.86 23.08
C ASP A 321 8.20 -3.03 23.83
N PHE A 322 7.05 -2.99 23.15
CA PHE A 322 5.74 -3.03 23.79
C PHE A 322 4.86 -4.20 23.33
N GLY A 323 5.15 -4.84 22.20
CA GLY A 323 4.29 -5.89 21.67
C GLY A 323 4.92 -6.80 20.62
N ARG A 324 4.27 -7.96 20.42
CA ARG A 324 4.56 -8.89 19.33
C ARG A 324 3.63 -8.60 18.15
N ILE A 325 4.20 -8.51 16.97
CA ILE A 325 3.50 -8.20 15.73
C ILE A 325 3.56 -9.42 14.81
N ARG A 326 2.40 -9.85 14.31
CA ARG A 326 2.29 -10.97 13.36
C ARG A 326 1.50 -10.54 12.14
N TYR A 327 2.06 -10.78 10.97
CA TYR A 327 1.37 -10.60 9.71
C TYR A 327 0.76 -11.93 9.27
N GLY A 328 -0.52 -11.92 8.93
CA GLY A 328 -1.12 -13.03 8.20
C GLY A 328 -0.80 -12.89 6.71
N ASP A 329 -0.79 -14.01 5.99
CA ASP A 329 -0.61 -14.00 4.54
C ASP A 329 -1.68 -13.12 3.89
N ALA A 330 -1.20 -12.12 3.14
CA ALA A 330 -2.04 -11.15 2.47
C ALA A 330 -2.30 -11.65 1.05
N GLU A 331 -3.47 -12.25 0.84
CA GLU A 331 -3.91 -12.75 -0.47
C GLU A 331 -4.89 -11.79 -1.12
N ALA A 332 -4.70 -11.50 -2.41
CA ALA A 332 -5.60 -10.67 -3.19
C ALA A 332 -5.76 -11.19 -4.62
N VAL A 333 -6.98 -11.06 -5.15
CA VAL A 333 -7.26 -11.23 -6.57
C VAL A 333 -7.59 -9.85 -7.14
N TYR A 334 -6.98 -9.46 -8.24
CA TYR A 334 -7.29 -8.22 -8.96
C TYR A 334 -7.85 -8.55 -10.33
N GLY A 335 -9.02 -8.00 -10.65
CA GLY A 335 -9.58 -8.02 -12.00
C GLY A 335 -9.41 -6.66 -12.66
N ARG A 336 -9.11 -6.64 -13.96
CA ARG A 336 -9.09 -5.46 -14.80
C ARG A 336 -10.00 -5.66 -15.99
N LEU A 337 -10.84 -4.67 -16.26
CA LEU A 337 -11.51 -4.49 -17.55
C LEU A 337 -10.98 -3.21 -18.16
N GLY A 338 -10.44 -3.32 -19.37
CA GLY A 338 -9.71 -2.26 -20.03
C GLY A 338 -10.14 -2.04 -21.46
N MET A 339 -9.87 -0.84 -21.96
CA MET A 339 -9.91 -0.52 -23.37
C MET A 339 -8.73 0.36 -23.73
N ARG A 340 -8.19 0.14 -24.93
CA ARG A 340 -7.13 0.95 -25.52
C ARG A 340 -7.52 1.44 -26.89
N LEU A 341 -7.19 2.71 -27.15
CA LEU A 341 -7.33 3.35 -28.44
C LEU A 341 -5.94 3.72 -28.92
N VAL A 342 -5.55 3.22 -30.08
CA VAL A 342 -4.21 3.31 -30.62
C VAL A 342 -4.26 3.97 -31.99
N ARG A 343 -3.36 4.92 -32.24
CA ARG A 343 -3.19 5.60 -33.52
C ARG A 343 -1.74 5.55 -33.96
N ASN A 344 -1.55 5.04 -35.17
CA ASN A 344 -0.23 4.97 -35.81
C ASN A 344 0.01 6.18 -36.71
N GLY A 345 1.25 6.62 -36.79
CA GLY A 345 1.69 7.71 -37.66
C GLY A 345 3.14 7.53 -38.13
N GLU A 346 3.49 8.31 -39.13
CA GLU A 346 4.82 8.36 -39.73
C GLU A 346 5.20 9.83 -39.94
N THR A 347 6.45 10.18 -39.69
CA THR A 347 6.99 11.53 -39.95
C THR A 347 7.41 11.65 -41.42
N ASP A 348 7.64 12.88 -41.90
CA ASP A 348 8.14 13.13 -43.25
C ASP A 348 9.52 12.50 -43.52
N GLU A 349 10.28 12.22 -42.46
CA GLU A 349 11.57 11.53 -42.50
C GLU A 349 11.44 9.99 -42.46
N GLY A 350 10.22 9.45 -42.47
CA GLY A 350 9.93 8.02 -42.43
C GLY A 350 10.03 7.39 -41.03
N GLN A 351 10.15 8.20 -39.97
CA GLN A 351 10.19 7.71 -38.59
C GLN A 351 8.76 7.41 -38.13
N ARG A 352 8.53 6.21 -37.60
CA ARG A 352 7.18 5.79 -37.18
C ARG A 352 6.96 6.03 -35.70
N TYR A 353 5.73 6.41 -35.35
CA TYR A 353 5.30 6.63 -33.98
C TYR A 353 3.88 6.10 -33.74
N THR A 354 3.59 5.79 -32.48
CA THR A 354 2.28 5.33 -32.05
C THR A 354 1.86 6.11 -30.83
N PHE A 355 0.70 6.75 -30.92
CA PHE A 355 0.03 7.36 -29.78
C PHE A 355 -1.08 6.43 -29.29
N TRP A 356 -1.24 6.33 -27.98
CA TRP A 356 -2.32 5.54 -27.42
C TRP A 356 -2.91 6.18 -26.17
N GLY A 357 -4.18 5.88 -25.94
CA GLY A 357 -4.89 6.17 -24.71
C GLY A 357 -5.55 4.92 -24.15
N ARG A 358 -5.60 4.80 -22.83
CA ARG A 358 -6.24 3.68 -22.13
C ARG A 358 -7.21 4.15 -21.06
N PHE A 359 -8.25 3.37 -20.89
CA PHE A 359 -9.14 3.45 -19.74
C PHE A 359 -9.31 2.04 -19.15
N ASN A 360 -9.07 1.91 -17.85
CA ASN A 360 -9.28 0.66 -17.14
C ASN A 360 -10.15 0.87 -15.91
N VAL A 361 -10.97 -0.13 -15.61
CA VAL A 361 -11.60 -0.31 -14.30
C VAL A 361 -10.95 -1.53 -13.66
N TRP A 362 -10.39 -1.32 -12.49
CA TRP A 362 -9.80 -2.34 -11.67
C TRP A 362 -10.70 -2.64 -10.47
N GLN A 363 -10.73 -3.91 -10.07
CA GLN A 363 -11.44 -4.38 -8.91
C GLN A 363 -10.54 -5.32 -8.12
N GLN A 364 -10.36 -5.05 -6.84
CA GLN A 364 -9.80 -6.02 -5.91
C GLN A 364 -10.92 -6.91 -5.34
N PHE A 365 -10.69 -8.21 -5.35
CA PHE A 365 -11.51 -9.26 -4.77
C PHE A 365 -10.71 -9.97 -3.66
N GLY A 366 -11.40 -10.42 -2.62
CA GLY A 366 -10.78 -11.06 -1.46
C GLY A 366 -10.55 -10.11 -0.28
N GLY A 367 -9.89 -10.63 0.76
CA GLY A 367 -9.86 -10.03 2.10
C GLY A 367 -8.92 -8.84 2.29
N LYS A 368 -8.79 -8.45 3.57
CA LYS A 368 -7.80 -7.46 4.04
C LYS A 368 -6.51 -8.18 4.47
N ALA A 369 -5.37 -7.52 4.33
CA ALA A 369 -4.15 -7.95 5.01
C ALA A 369 -4.36 -7.84 6.52
N LYS A 370 -4.14 -8.94 7.25
CA LYS A 370 -4.35 -9.00 8.70
C LYS A 370 -3.02 -8.78 9.42
N THR A 371 -2.99 -7.83 10.34
CA THR A 371 -1.87 -7.62 11.27
C THR A 371 -2.39 -7.79 12.69
N SER A 372 -1.76 -8.68 13.44
CA SER A 372 -2.11 -8.97 14.83
C SER A 372 -1.06 -8.41 15.78
N PHE A 373 -1.52 -7.73 16.81
CA PHE A 373 -0.70 -7.18 17.89
C PHE A 373 -1.06 -7.93 19.18
N ALA A 374 -0.06 -8.32 19.95
CA ALA A 374 -0.24 -8.93 21.26
C ALA A 374 0.75 -8.34 22.26
N SER A 375 0.47 -8.47 23.55
CA SER A 375 1.44 -8.13 24.60
C SER A 375 2.76 -8.90 24.41
N LEU A 376 3.84 -8.49 25.08
CA LEU A 376 5.10 -9.24 25.01
C LEU A 376 4.99 -10.68 25.55
N GLY A 377 4.00 -10.95 26.40
CA GLY A 377 3.64 -12.28 26.91
C GLY A 377 2.78 -13.08 25.93
N GLY A 378 2.27 -12.45 24.87
CA GLY A 378 1.41 -13.06 23.85
C GLY A 378 -0.08 -13.03 24.18
N GLY A 379 -0.48 -12.39 25.28
CA GLY A 379 -1.86 -12.14 25.67
C GLY A 379 -2.49 -10.95 24.93
N ASN A 380 -3.78 -10.71 25.19
CA ASN A 380 -4.52 -9.53 24.72
C ASN A 380 -4.39 -9.26 23.21
N ARG A 381 -4.53 -10.31 22.39
CA ARG A 381 -4.32 -10.20 20.95
C ARG A 381 -5.44 -9.40 20.29
N VAL A 382 -5.06 -8.42 19.47
CA VAL A 382 -5.95 -7.63 18.61
C VAL A 382 -5.54 -7.89 17.16
N ALA A 383 -6.51 -8.23 16.30
CA ALA A 383 -6.28 -8.41 14.87
C ALA A 383 -6.95 -7.28 14.09
N LEU A 384 -6.17 -6.53 13.32
CA LEU A 384 -6.60 -5.39 12.53
C LEU A 384 -6.39 -5.68 11.04
N GLY A 385 -7.22 -5.08 10.19
CA GLY A 385 -7.22 -5.34 8.75
C GLY A 385 -6.88 -4.10 7.92
N THR A 386 -5.91 -4.24 7.02
CA THR A 386 -5.58 -3.25 5.99
C THR A 386 -6.15 -3.66 4.65
N THR A 387 -6.90 -2.76 4.02
CA THR A 387 -7.51 -3.02 2.72
C THR A 387 -6.47 -2.86 1.61
N LEU A 388 -6.37 -3.86 0.73
CA LEU A 388 -5.33 -3.96 -0.30
C LEU A 388 -5.70 -3.26 -1.62
N GLY A 389 -6.93 -2.76 -1.72
CA GLY A 389 -7.46 -2.10 -2.91
C GLY A 389 -8.96 -1.90 -2.79
N GLY A 390 -9.61 -1.62 -3.90
CA GLY A 390 -11.06 -1.54 -3.97
C GLY A 390 -11.45 -1.57 -5.44
N THR A 391 -12.45 -0.80 -5.81
CA THR A 391 -12.70 -0.43 -7.21
C THR A 391 -11.92 0.84 -7.52
N TRP A 392 -11.17 0.89 -8.60
CA TRP A 392 -10.55 2.14 -9.07
C TRP A 392 -10.55 2.25 -10.58
N ALA A 393 -10.67 3.49 -11.07
CA ALA A 393 -10.50 3.81 -12.47
C ALA A 393 -9.06 4.22 -12.73
N GLN A 394 -8.56 3.89 -13.92
CA GLN A 394 -7.24 4.28 -14.41
C GLN A 394 -7.40 4.89 -15.80
N LEU A 395 -6.79 6.05 -15.99
CA LEU A 395 -6.67 6.73 -17.28
C LEU A 395 -5.19 6.85 -17.61
N GLY A 396 -4.80 6.48 -18.83
CA GLY A 396 -3.40 6.57 -19.23
C GLY A 396 -3.25 7.04 -20.67
N LEU A 397 -2.12 7.68 -20.93
CA LEU A 397 -1.70 8.13 -22.26
C LEU A 397 -0.23 7.72 -22.47
N GLY A 398 0.13 7.40 -23.70
CA GLY A 398 1.51 7.10 -24.03
C GLY A 398 1.88 7.31 -25.49
N LEU A 399 3.18 7.30 -25.71
CA LEU A 399 3.82 7.49 -26.99
C LEU A 399 4.93 6.45 -27.14
N ASN A 400 4.96 5.81 -28.30
CA ASN A 400 6.04 4.94 -28.75
C ASN A 400 6.66 5.52 -30.01
N ALA A 401 7.98 5.50 -30.12
CA ALA A 401 8.70 6.08 -31.26
C ALA A 401 9.87 5.20 -31.72
N GLN A 402 10.06 5.14 -33.04
CA GLN A 402 11.26 4.57 -33.65
C GLN A 402 12.44 5.50 -33.43
N LEU A 403 13.45 5.06 -32.67
CA LEU A 403 14.67 5.84 -32.48
C LEU A 403 15.74 5.44 -33.52
N SER A 404 15.76 4.16 -33.89
CA SER A 404 16.57 3.64 -34.99
C SER A 404 15.93 2.38 -35.57
N ARG A 405 16.59 1.73 -36.55
CA ARG A 405 16.08 0.48 -37.16
C ARG A 405 15.89 -0.66 -36.16
N SER A 406 16.65 -0.65 -35.07
CA SER A 406 16.67 -1.73 -34.06
C SER A 406 16.30 -1.24 -32.65
N VAL A 407 15.93 0.04 -32.49
CA VAL A 407 15.68 0.64 -31.17
C VAL A 407 14.36 1.39 -31.15
N ASN A 408 13.49 1.00 -30.21
CA ASN A 408 12.21 1.64 -29.94
C ASN A 408 12.17 2.19 -28.52
N GLY A 409 11.67 3.41 -28.37
CA GLY A 409 11.45 4.04 -27.08
C GLY A 409 9.96 4.20 -26.79
N PHE A 410 9.59 4.19 -25.51
CA PHE A 410 8.24 4.56 -25.09
C PHE A 410 8.24 5.40 -23.81
N VAL A 411 7.20 6.20 -23.68
CA VAL A 411 6.87 6.96 -22.48
C VAL A 411 5.37 6.90 -22.23
N SER A 412 4.97 6.78 -20.98
CA SER A 412 3.56 6.80 -20.59
C SER A 412 3.34 7.47 -19.25
N ALA A 413 2.13 7.97 -19.04
CA ALA A 413 1.64 8.46 -17.76
C ALA A 413 0.25 7.89 -17.46
N ASP A 414 0.00 7.60 -16.19
CA ASP A 414 -1.27 7.08 -15.70
C ASP A 414 -1.77 7.92 -14.51
N TYR A 415 -3.07 8.17 -14.48
CA TYR A 415 -3.79 8.69 -13.34
C TYR A 415 -4.78 7.63 -12.84
N GLU A 416 -4.76 7.37 -11.54
CA GLU A 416 -5.66 6.43 -10.88
C GLU A 416 -6.49 7.13 -9.82
N GLN A 417 -7.78 6.83 -9.81
CA GLN A 417 -8.75 7.35 -8.85
C GLN A 417 -9.55 6.19 -8.28
N ASN A 418 -9.49 6.02 -6.96
CA ASN A 418 -10.32 5.04 -6.28
C ASN A 418 -11.78 5.50 -6.28
N LEU A 419 -12.69 4.56 -6.52
CA LEU A 419 -14.13 4.74 -6.59
C LEU A 419 -14.84 4.17 -5.34
N SER A 420 -14.19 3.29 -4.59
CA SER A 420 -14.71 2.73 -3.32
C SER A 420 -14.37 3.60 -2.10
N PHE A 421 -13.34 4.42 -2.22
CA PHE A 421 -12.76 5.23 -1.15
C PHE A 421 -12.69 6.68 -1.60
N ASP A 422 -13.33 7.56 -0.83
CA ASP A 422 -13.22 8.99 -1.10
C ASP A 422 -11.76 9.45 -1.04
N ALA A 423 -11.31 10.08 -2.12
CA ALA A 423 -10.03 10.79 -2.29
C ALA A 423 -8.72 9.97 -2.38
N SER A 424 -8.75 8.64 -2.51
CA SER A 424 -7.57 7.86 -2.87
C SER A 424 -7.20 8.06 -4.34
N ARG A 425 -5.97 8.49 -4.61
CA ARG A 425 -5.48 8.77 -5.98
C ARG A 425 -3.99 8.55 -6.11
N SER A 426 -3.54 8.28 -7.33
CA SER A 426 -2.11 8.24 -7.64
C SER A 426 -1.83 8.65 -9.07
N ILE A 427 -0.61 9.13 -9.30
CA ILE A 427 -0.06 9.40 -10.63
C ILE A 427 1.19 8.55 -10.82
N GLY A 428 1.31 7.94 -11.99
CA GLY A 428 2.46 7.14 -12.37
C GLY A 428 3.01 7.53 -13.73
N ALA A 429 4.29 7.28 -13.93
CA ALA A 429 4.95 7.46 -15.22
C ALA A 429 5.93 6.31 -15.48
N ARG A 430 6.10 5.96 -16.76
CA ARG A 430 7.04 4.93 -17.21
C ARG A 430 7.81 5.42 -18.42
N VAL A 431 9.07 5.02 -18.50
CA VAL A 431 9.93 5.21 -19.67
C VAL A 431 10.63 3.89 -19.93
N GLY A 432 10.66 3.46 -21.19
CA GLY A 432 11.35 2.24 -21.55
C GLY A 432 11.92 2.25 -22.95
N VAL A 433 12.79 1.28 -23.18
CA VAL A 433 13.48 1.06 -24.45
C VAL A 433 13.48 -0.42 -24.78
N GLN A 434 13.46 -0.71 -26.08
CA GLN A 434 13.49 -2.04 -26.63
C GLN A 434 14.53 -2.10 -27.74
N VAL A 435 15.30 -3.17 -27.76
CA VAL A 435 16.32 -3.43 -28.76
C VAL A 435 16.05 -4.81 -29.36
N THR A 436 16.05 -4.89 -30.69
CA THR A 436 15.88 -6.14 -31.44
C THR A 436 17.13 -6.45 -32.26
N TRP A 437 17.51 -7.73 -32.34
CA TRP A 437 18.66 -8.20 -33.12
C TRP A 437 18.49 -9.61 -33.66
#